data_AF-A0A7Y5VGJ7-F1
#
_entry.id   AF-A0A7Y5VGJ7-F1
#
_cell.length_a   1.000
_cell.length_b   1.000
_cell.length_c   1.000
_cell.angle_alpha   90.00
_cell.angle_beta   90.00
_cell.angle_gamma   90.00
#
_symmetry.space_group_name_H-M   'P 1'
#
loop_
_entity.id
_entity.type
_entity.pdbx_description
1 polymer ?
#
loop_
_entity_poly.entity_id
_entity_poly.type
_entity_poly.pdbx_seq_one_letter_code
_entity_poly.pdbx_strand_id
1 'polypeptide(L)'
;MHTTRIVLTEPFVRHPAGLVFELDEATGVSGWDDDERVRDRQNFSDKRVYFLPDGGNGGSYELPSHMTAPCPPEVFVGVDLRTGPCRITGAWTAPGGDETSASPSNLKYDAKLLRINDINAQGIEMTLERKQAEIILVDVLRSETLRRFEAAGNPFQLDFSELPPGFYKITIHLHKGPTHYLQFIKAFPYIVEFQGNMGSYQLHRTLY
;
A
#
# COMPACT_ATOMS: atom_id res chain seq x y z
N MET A 1 -13.94 9.04 7.33
CA MET A 1 -12.62 9.44 7.81
C MET A 1 -12.08 10.52 6.89
N HIS A 2 -11.44 11.54 7.45
CA HIS A 2 -10.79 12.59 6.67
C HIS A 2 -9.34 12.16 6.44
N THR A 3 -8.99 11.88 5.19
CA THR A 3 -7.62 11.54 4.80
C THR A 3 -6.90 12.79 4.30
N THR A 4 -5.58 12.82 4.45
CA THR A 4 -4.72 13.89 3.95
C THR A 4 -3.69 13.32 2.98
N ARG A 5 -3.42 14.08 1.91
CA ARG A 5 -2.48 13.66 0.87
C ARG A 5 -1.12 14.27 1.15
N ILE A 6 -0.14 13.40 1.37
CA ILE A 6 1.23 13.77 1.75
C ILE A 6 2.22 13.29 0.70
N VAL A 7 3.38 13.94 0.70
CA VAL A 7 4.54 13.59 -0.11
C VAL A 7 5.70 13.28 0.82
N LEU A 8 6.42 12.19 0.60
CA LEU A 8 7.68 11.93 1.30
C LEU A 8 8.74 12.96 0.85
N THR A 9 9.33 13.71 1.78
CA THR A 9 10.42 14.65 1.45
C THR A 9 11.78 13.98 1.37
N GLU A 10 11.90 12.79 1.96
CA GLU A 10 13.10 11.98 1.96
C GLU A 10 12.73 10.49 1.89
N PRO A 11 13.67 9.58 1.54
CA PRO A 11 13.39 8.15 1.50
C PRO A 11 12.97 7.61 2.87
N PHE A 12 11.96 6.76 2.91
CA PHE A 12 11.48 6.12 4.15
C PHE A 12 11.30 4.61 3.94
N VAL A 13 12.03 3.80 4.71
CA VAL A 13 12.03 2.33 4.61
C VAL A 13 12.34 1.87 3.17
N ARG A 14 11.35 1.41 2.39
CA ARG A 14 11.52 0.97 0.98
C ARG A 14 10.80 1.90 0.00
N HIS A 15 10.43 3.10 0.44
CA HIS A 15 9.79 4.13 -0.36
C HIS A 15 10.81 5.20 -0.75
N PRO A 16 11.01 5.49 -2.05
CA PRO A 16 11.79 6.64 -2.46
C PRO A 16 11.14 7.96 -2.04
N ALA A 17 11.95 9.02 -1.99
CA ALA A 17 11.46 10.37 -1.83
C ALA A 17 10.48 10.74 -2.95
N GLY A 18 9.58 11.66 -2.64
CA GLY A 18 8.53 12.16 -3.52
C GLY A 18 7.32 11.26 -3.71
N LEU A 19 7.31 10.04 -3.14
CA LEU A 19 6.11 9.22 -3.17
C LEU A 19 4.96 9.90 -2.44
N VAL A 20 3.78 9.78 -3.04
CA VAL A 20 2.54 10.35 -2.53
C VAL A 20 1.72 9.27 -1.85
N PHE A 21 1.18 9.59 -0.67
CA PHE A 21 0.22 8.75 0.03
C PHE A 21 -1.02 9.56 0.40
N GLU A 22 -2.14 8.87 0.51
CA GLU A 22 -3.34 9.39 1.15
C GLU A 22 -3.57 8.57 2.43
N LEU A 23 -3.40 9.22 3.58
CA LEU A 23 -3.40 8.61 4.91
C LEU A 23 -4.36 9.34 5.84
N ASP A 24 -4.77 8.71 6.93
CA ASP A 24 -5.45 9.42 8.01
C ASP A 24 -4.57 10.54 8.60
N GLU A 25 -5.18 11.53 9.24
CA GLU A 25 -4.44 12.64 9.84
C GLU A 25 -3.40 12.17 10.86
N ALA A 26 -2.22 12.80 10.83
CA ALA A 26 -1.16 12.45 11.76
C ALA A 26 -1.60 12.69 13.22
N THR A 27 -1.51 11.65 14.03
CA THR A 27 -1.81 11.69 15.45
C THR A 27 -0.55 11.94 16.28
N GLY A 28 -0.70 12.30 17.55
CA GLY A 28 0.43 12.36 18.48
C GLY A 28 1.03 10.97 18.74
N VAL A 29 2.27 10.94 19.22
CA VAL A 29 3.07 9.72 19.49
C VAL A 29 2.34 8.70 20.35
N SER A 30 2.47 7.40 20.02
CA SER A 30 2.12 6.31 20.92
C SER A 30 3.16 6.21 22.07
N GLY A 31 2.71 6.30 23.33
CA GLY A 31 3.57 6.05 24.50
C GLY A 31 4.06 7.26 25.31
N TRP A 32 3.36 8.40 25.29
CA TRP A 32 3.58 9.49 26.25
C TRP A 32 2.36 9.65 27.18
N ASP A 33 2.61 10.02 28.44
CA ASP A 33 1.59 10.20 29.49
C ASP A 33 0.40 11.03 28.99
N ASP A 34 -0.81 10.50 29.20
CA ASP A 34 -2.11 11.13 28.93
C ASP A 34 -2.40 12.36 29.85
N ASP A 35 -1.38 12.98 30.44
CA ASP A 35 -1.57 14.17 31.26
C ASP A 35 -1.77 15.41 30.38
N GLU A 36 -3.04 15.79 30.19
CA GLU A 36 -3.49 16.96 29.44
C GLU A 36 -2.76 18.25 29.83
N ARG A 37 -2.27 18.37 31.07
CA ARG A 37 -1.59 19.58 31.58
C ARG A 37 -0.20 19.80 30.97
N VAL A 38 0.43 18.76 30.44
CA VAL A 38 1.71 18.84 29.71
C VAL A 38 1.49 19.17 28.23
N ARG A 39 0.33 18.78 27.67
CA ARG A 39 -0.04 19.01 26.27
C ARG A 39 -0.18 20.51 25.94
N ASP A 40 -0.71 21.30 26.86
CA ASP A 40 -0.92 22.75 26.66
C ASP A 40 0.36 23.61 26.71
N ARG A 41 1.49 23.06 27.17
CA ARG A 41 2.73 23.83 27.41
C ARG A 41 3.88 23.54 26.45
N GLN A 42 3.76 22.54 25.59
CA GLN A 42 4.82 22.14 24.65
C GLN A 42 4.28 22.15 23.22
N ASN A 43 5.07 22.66 22.28
CA ASN A 43 4.75 22.53 20.86
C ASN A 43 5.06 21.09 20.42
N PHE A 44 4.03 20.30 20.13
CA PHE A 44 4.15 18.89 19.71
C PHE A 44 4.00 18.70 18.19
N SER A 45 4.03 19.78 17.39
CA SER A 45 3.95 19.71 15.93
C SER A 45 4.94 18.71 15.32
N ASP A 46 6.13 18.62 15.93
CA ASP A 46 7.27 17.87 15.40
C ASP A 46 7.25 16.39 15.82
N LYS A 47 6.28 16.01 16.67
CA LYS A 47 6.11 14.65 17.19
C LYS A 47 4.88 13.93 16.63
N ARG A 48 4.25 14.48 15.59
CA ARG A 48 3.12 13.82 14.95
C ARG A 48 3.60 12.68 14.06
N VAL A 49 2.86 11.59 14.03
CA VAL A 49 3.16 10.41 13.21
C VAL A 49 1.93 10.02 12.40
N TYR A 50 2.15 9.66 11.15
CA TYR A 50 1.16 8.98 10.33
C TYR A 50 1.28 7.47 10.57
N PHE A 51 0.14 6.78 10.64
CA PHE A 51 0.15 5.33 10.50
C PHE A 51 0.30 4.98 9.02
N LEU A 52 1.42 4.34 8.66
CA LEU A 52 1.68 3.85 7.31
C LEU A 52 1.43 2.33 7.29
N PRO A 53 0.37 1.84 6.60
CA PRO A 53 0.06 0.40 6.59
C PRO A 53 1.15 -0.48 5.95
N ASP A 54 1.99 0.10 5.10
CA ASP A 54 3.06 -0.61 4.41
C ASP A 54 4.28 0.28 4.12
N GLY A 55 5.43 -0.04 4.72
CA GLY A 55 6.73 0.60 4.46
C GLY A 55 7.42 0.17 3.16
N GLY A 56 6.71 -0.54 2.28
CA GLY A 56 7.21 -1.10 1.01
C GLY A 56 7.81 -2.50 1.15
N ASN A 57 7.55 -3.18 2.27
CA ASN A 57 7.98 -4.55 2.59
C ASN A 57 6.85 -5.42 3.19
N GLY A 58 5.60 -4.93 3.21
CA GLY A 58 4.44 -5.61 3.80
C GLY A 58 4.23 -5.36 5.29
N GLY A 59 5.12 -4.62 5.95
CA GLY A 59 4.98 -4.25 7.37
C GLY A 59 4.48 -2.81 7.56
N SER A 60 3.71 -2.58 8.62
CA SER A 60 3.27 -1.23 9.01
C SER A 60 4.33 -0.47 9.80
N TYR A 61 4.34 0.86 9.66
CA TYR A 61 5.31 1.75 10.31
C TYR A 61 4.64 3.04 10.80
N GLU A 62 5.22 3.64 11.84
CA GLU A 62 4.95 5.03 12.19
C GLU A 62 5.83 5.92 11.29
N LEU A 63 5.21 6.72 10.43
CA LEU A 63 5.87 7.68 9.53
C LEU A 63 5.91 9.05 10.21
N PRO A 64 7.08 9.58 10.60
CA PRO A 64 7.16 10.89 11.24
C PRO A 64 6.73 12.02 10.30
N SER A 65 5.95 12.97 10.81
CA SER A 65 5.40 14.06 9.97
C SER A 65 6.47 14.98 9.37
N HIS A 66 7.63 15.13 10.03
CA HIS A 66 8.72 15.95 9.52
C HIS A 66 9.41 15.37 8.27
N MET A 67 9.21 14.08 7.98
CA MET A 67 9.69 13.43 6.77
C MET A 67 8.69 13.57 5.60
N THR A 68 7.68 14.44 5.77
CA THR A 68 6.57 14.60 4.84
C THR A 68 6.28 16.08 4.61
N ALA A 69 5.73 16.38 3.43
CA ALA A 69 5.15 17.68 3.11
C ALA A 69 3.72 17.49 2.58
N PRO A 70 2.84 18.49 2.71
CA PRO A 70 1.55 18.46 2.03
C PRO A 70 1.71 18.29 0.52
N CYS A 71 0.88 17.45 -0.10
CA CYS A 71 0.87 17.32 -1.55
C CYS A 71 0.28 18.61 -2.17
N PRO A 72 0.97 19.25 -3.14
CA PRO A 72 0.42 20.44 -3.79
C PRO A 72 -0.91 20.11 -4.49
N PRO A 73 -1.96 20.93 -4.29
CA PRO A 73 -3.33 20.59 -4.70
C PRO A 73 -3.49 20.40 -6.22
N GLU A 74 -2.64 21.04 -7.02
CA GLU A 74 -2.68 21.05 -8.47
C GLU A 74 -2.02 19.82 -9.13
N VAL A 75 -1.20 19.05 -8.40
CA VAL A 75 -0.37 17.97 -8.97
C VAL A 75 -1.18 16.95 -9.77
N PHE A 76 -2.37 16.62 -9.29
CA PHE A 76 -3.21 15.56 -9.87
C PHE A 76 -4.50 16.10 -10.51
N VAL A 77 -4.61 17.42 -10.73
CA VAL A 77 -5.76 17.99 -11.42
C VAL A 77 -5.79 17.50 -12.86
N GLY A 78 -6.88 16.85 -13.26
CA GLY A 78 -7.04 16.26 -14.58
C GLY A 78 -6.27 14.96 -14.81
N VAL A 79 -5.66 14.38 -13.76
CA VAL A 79 -4.91 13.12 -13.84
C VAL A 79 -5.80 11.98 -13.33
N ASP A 80 -5.92 10.91 -14.11
CA ASP A 80 -6.56 9.68 -13.62
C ASP A 80 -5.61 8.95 -12.66
N LEU A 81 -5.95 9.00 -11.36
CA LEU A 81 -5.15 8.40 -10.29
C LEU A 81 -5.03 6.87 -10.40
N ARG A 82 -6.00 6.21 -11.06
CA ARG A 82 -6.01 4.74 -11.20
C ARG A 82 -4.90 4.22 -12.10
N THR A 83 -4.29 5.10 -12.90
CA THR A 83 -3.18 4.76 -13.80
C THR A 83 -1.86 4.46 -13.08
N GLY A 84 -1.77 4.75 -11.78
CA GLY A 84 -0.57 4.45 -11.01
C GLY A 84 -0.27 2.95 -10.91
N PRO A 85 1.00 2.54 -10.83
CA PRO A 85 1.38 1.13 -10.86
C PRO A 85 1.13 0.42 -9.52
N CYS A 86 0.87 -0.87 -9.60
CA CYS A 86 0.90 -1.80 -8.47
C CYS A 86 2.33 -2.21 -8.16
N ARG A 87 2.65 -2.34 -6.88
CA ARG A 87 3.90 -2.91 -6.38
C ARG A 87 3.60 -3.91 -5.29
N ILE A 88 4.00 -5.16 -5.50
CA ILE A 88 3.94 -6.19 -4.46
C ILE A 88 5.01 -5.89 -3.40
N THR A 89 4.61 -5.89 -2.14
CA THR A 89 5.47 -5.48 -1.01
C THR A 89 5.74 -6.63 -0.06
N GLY A 90 4.75 -7.50 0.16
CA GLY A 90 4.83 -8.62 1.09
C GLY A 90 4.01 -9.82 0.61
N ALA A 91 4.47 -11.01 0.97
CA ALA A 91 3.68 -12.24 0.85
C ALA A 91 3.98 -13.15 2.03
N TRP A 92 2.97 -13.81 2.57
CA TRP A 92 3.13 -14.78 3.64
C TRP A 92 2.00 -15.80 3.59
N THR A 93 2.15 -16.88 4.34
CA THR A 93 1.20 -17.99 4.36
C THR A 93 0.89 -18.32 5.81
N ALA A 94 -0.40 -18.47 6.12
CA ALA A 94 -0.84 -19.00 7.41
C ALA A 94 -1.24 -20.47 7.24
N PRO A 95 -0.87 -21.35 8.19
CA PRO A 95 -1.25 -22.75 8.13
C PRO A 95 -2.78 -22.88 8.17
N GLY A 96 -3.32 -23.72 7.28
CA GLY A 96 -4.71 -24.17 7.30
C GLY A 96 -4.81 -25.48 8.08
N GLY A 97 -5.97 -25.74 8.68
CA GLY A 97 -6.21 -26.94 9.47
C GLY A 97 -5.86 -28.23 8.73
N ASP A 98 -5.15 -29.10 9.44
CA ASP A 98 -4.63 -30.43 9.07
C ASP A 98 -3.43 -30.47 8.09
N GLU A 99 -2.27 -30.70 8.73
CA GLU A 99 -1.04 -31.39 8.30
C GLU A 99 -0.28 -30.97 7.02
N THR A 100 1.03 -30.77 7.25
CA THR A 100 2.15 -30.84 6.30
C THR A 100 1.84 -30.42 4.87
N SER A 101 2.05 -29.15 4.53
CA SER A 101 2.05 -28.73 3.13
C SER A 101 3.25 -27.84 2.85
N ALA A 102 3.89 -28.18 1.74
CA ALA A 102 5.18 -27.70 1.27
C ALA A 102 5.36 -26.18 1.40
N SER A 103 6.62 -25.77 1.52
CA SER A 103 7.08 -24.38 1.53
C SER A 103 6.22 -23.54 0.59
N PRO A 104 5.57 -22.47 1.09
CA PRO A 104 4.66 -21.72 0.27
C PRO A 104 5.43 -21.18 -0.94
N SER A 105 4.82 -21.29 -2.12
CA SER A 105 5.16 -20.46 -3.27
C SER A 105 5.49 -19.07 -2.75
N ASN A 106 6.69 -18.57 -3.05
CA ASN A 106 7.08 -17.27 -2.56
C ASN A 106 6.37 -16.26 -3.45
N LEU A 107 5.07 -16.09 -3.25
CA LEU A 107 4.17 -15.32 -4.12
C LEU A 107 4.66 -13.89 -4.33
N LYS A 108 5.50 -13.38 -3.43
CA LYS A 108 6.18 -12.10 -3.63
C LYS A 108 7.07 -12.08 -4.87
N TYR A 109 7.75 -13.18 -5.19
CA TYR A 109 8.65 -13.31 -6.34
C TYR A 109 8.01 -14.09 -7.50
N ASP A 110 7.05 -14.97 -7.21
CA ASP A 110 6.41 -15.81 -8.22
C ASP A 110 5.26 -15.09 -8.95
N ALA A 111 4.68 -14.05 -8.32
CA ALA A 111 3.63 -13.26 -8.93
C ALA A 111 4.20 -12.27 -9.96
N LYS A 112 3.53 -12.16 -11.10
CA LYS A 112 3.89 -11.27 -12.20
C LYS A 112 2.97 -10.07 -12.25
N LEU A 113 3.56 -8.89 -12.44
CA LEU A 113 2.80 -7.67 -12.69
C LEU A 113 2.30 -7.66 -14.15
N LEU A 114 1.00 -7.42 -14.32
CA LEU A 114 0.34 -7.44 -15.62
C LEU A 114 0.25 -6.05 -16.24
N ARG A 115 0.34 -6.00 -17.57
CA ARG A 115 -0.02 -4.83 -18.36
C ARG A 115 -1.50 -4.94 -18.75
N ILE A 116 -2.31 -3.94 -18.38
CA ILE A 116 -3.76 -3.90 -18.65
C ILE A 116 -4.08 -2.52 -19.22
N ASN A 117 -4.89 -2.46 -20.28
CA ASN A 117 -5.24 -1.21 -20.99
C ASN A 117 -4.01 -0.37 -21.34
N ASP A 118 -2.97 -1.01 -21.87
CA ASP A 118 -1.67 -0.42 -22.23
C ASP A 118 -0.84 0.17 -21.08
N ILE A 119 -1.29 0.06 -19.83
CA ILE A 119 -0.58 0.56 -18.64
C ILE A 119 0.09 -0.61 -17.91
N ASN A 120 1.35 -0.43 -17.53
CA ASN A 120 2.11 -1.46 -16.81
C ASN A 120 1.67 -1.60 -15.35
N ALA A 121 1.88 -2.79 -14.80
CA ALA A 121 1.63 -3.11 -13.39
C ALA A 121 0.22 -2.72 -12.92
N GLN A 122 -0.81 -3.08 -13.69
CA GLN A 122 -2.22 -2.80 -13.35
C GLN A 122 -2.95 -4.02 -12.78
N GLY A 123 -2.29 -5.16 -12.74
CA GLY A 123 -2.84 -6.39 -12.21
C GLY A 123 -1.74 -7.35 -11.79
N ILE A 124 -2.14 -8.49 -11.26
CA ILE A 124 -1.23 -9.54 -10.81
C ILE A 124 -1.66 -10.87 -11.40
N GLU A 125 -0.72 -11.59 -12.01
CA GLU A 125 -0.86 -12.99 -12.38
C GLU A 125 -0.08 -13.85 -11.39
N MET A 126 -0.68 -14.95 -10.95
CA MET A 126 0.01 -15.91 -10.10
C MET A 126 -0.47 -17.34 -10.37
N THR A 127 0.41 -18.28 -10.03
CA THR A 127 0.17 -19.72 -10.10
C THR A 127 0.18 -20.27 -8.69
N LEU A 128 -0.80 -21.11 -8.35
CA LEU A 128 -0.88 -21.76 -7.04
C LEU A 128 -0.82 -23.28 -7.17
N GLU A 129 -0.30 -23.95 -6.16
CA GLU A 129 -0.23 -25.41 -6.13
C GLU A 129 -1.61 -26.11 -6.04
N ARG A 130 -2.64 -25.39 -5.59
CA ARG A 130 -4.00 -25.91 -5.38
C ARG A 130 -5.04 -24.95 -5.90
N LYS A 131 -6.24 -25.49 -6.16
CA LYS A 131 -7.40 -24.71 -6.54
C LYS A 131 -7.81 -23.77 -5.40
N GLN A 132 -8.08 -22.53 -5.76
CA GLN A 132 -8.57 -21.48 -4.88
C GLN A 132 -10.03 -21.76 -4.55
N ALA A 133 -10.34 -21.77 -3.26
CA ALA A 133 -11.71 -21.80 -2.77
C ALA A 133 -12.32 -20.39 -2.80
N GLU A 134 -11.53 -19.38 -2.42
CA GLU A 134 -11.95 -17.99 -2.37
C GLU A 134 -10.74 -17.05 -2.47
N ILE A 135 -10.92 -15.92 -3.15
CA ILE A 135 -9.95 -14.84 -3.19
C ILE A 135 -10.65 -13.54 -2.77
N ILE A 136 -10.09 -12.84 -1.79
CA ILE A 136 -10.65 -11.62 -1.22
C ILE A 136 -9.66 -10.48 -1.38
N LEU A 137 -10.10 -9.34 -1.90
CA LEU A 137 -9.37 -8.08 -1.90
C LEU A 137 -9.87 -7.18 -0.78
N VAL A 138 -8.93 -6.66 0.00
CA VAL A 138 -9.16 -5.83 1.17
C VAL A 138 -8.42 -4.51 1.04
N ASP A 139 -9.08 -3.40 1.33
CA ASP A 139 -8.46 -2.10 1.63
C ASP A 139 -7.88 -2.17 3.05
N VAL A 140 -6.56 -2.07 3.16
CA VAL A 140 -5.86 -2.22 4.44
C VAL A 140 -6.08 -1.00 5.33
N LEU A 141 -6.14 0.20 4.77
CA LEU A 141 -6.31 1.43 5.54
C LEU A 141 -7.70 1.48 6.18
N ARG A 142 -8.73 1.11 5.40
CA ARG A 142 -10.13 1.12 5.86
C ARG A 142 -10.58 -0.18 6.53
N SER A 143 -9.75 -1.23 6.46
CA SER A 143 -10.11 -2.59 6.88
C SER A 143 -11.42 -3.08 6.22
N GLU A 144 -11.62 -2.72 4.95
CA GLU A 144 -12.86 -3.00 4.21
C GLU A 144 -12.63 -4.07 3.13
N THR A 145 -13.56 -5.01 3.00
CA THR A 145 -13.56 -5.95 1.88
C THR A 145 -14.12 -5.28 0.63
N LEU A 146 -13.28 -5.11 -0.39
CA LEU A 146 -13.66 -4.42 -1.63
C LEU A 146 -14.26 -5.36 -2.67
N ARG A 147 -13.70 -6.57 -2.78
CA ARG A 147 -14.10 -7.52 -3.82
C ARG A 147 -13.82 -8.95 -3.39
N ARG A 148 -14.72 -9.86 -3.78
CA ARG A 148 -14.47 -11.31 -3.77
C ARG A 148 -14.38 -11.77 -5.21
N PHE A 149 -13.35 -12.54 -5.54
CA PHE A 149 -13.20 -13.15 -6.85
C PHE A 149 -13.59 -14.62 -6.77
N GLU A 150 -14.30 -15.10 -7.79
CA GLU A 150 -14.60 -16.51 -7.93
C GLU A 150 -13.35 -17.32 -8.27
N ALA A 151 -13.44 -18.65 -8.09
CA ALA A 151 -12.36 -19.56 -8.45
C ALA A 151 -12.00 -19.41 -9.93
N ALA A 152 -10.79 -18.91 -10.19
CA ALA A 152 -10.25 -18.70 -11.51
C ALA A 152 -9.37 -19.89 -11.97
N GLY A 153 -8.88 -19.83 -13.20
CA GLY A 153 -7.93 -20.83 -13.74
C GLY A 153 -6.61 -20.88 -12.98
N ASN A 154 -5.66 -21.66 -13.49
CA ASN A 154 -4.28 -21.67 -12.99
C ASN A 154 -3.32 -21.65 -14.19
N PRO A 155 -2.62 -20.54 -14.49
CA PRO A 155 -2.56 -19.31 -13.69
C PRO A 155 -3.89 -18.54 -13.65
N PHE A 156 -4.06 -17.70 -12.63
CA PHE A 156 -5.15 -16.73 -12.58
C PHE A 156 -4.61 -15.32 -12.57
N GLN A 157 -5.44 -14.40 -13.05
CA GLN A 157 -5.13 -12.99 -13.21
C GLN A 157 -6.13 -12.16 -12.41
N LEU A 158 -5.62 -11.17 -11.69
CA LEU A 158 -6.41 -10.21 -10.95
C LEU A 158 -6.17 -8.82 -11.54
N ASP A 159 -7.26 -8.16 -11.94
CA ASP A 159 -7.26 -6.82 -12.52
C ASP A 159 -7.53 -5.76 -11.44
N PHE A 160 -6.59 -4.81 -11.31
CA PHE A 160 -6.63 -3.67 -10.38
C PHE A 160 -6.60 -2.31 -11.10
N SER A 161 -6.94 -2.27 -12.39
CA SER A 161 -7.00 -1.05 -13.19
C SER A 161 -8.05 -0.05 -12.69
N GLU A 162 -9.07 -0.51 -11.98
CA GLU A 162 -10.11 0.34 -11.39
C GLU A 162 -9.80 0.77 -9.94
N LEU A 163 -8.72 0.26 -9.33
CA LEU A 163 -8.38 0.62 -7.95
C LEU A 163 -7.74 2.01 -7.87
N PRO A 164 -8.20 2.87 -6.93
CA PRO A 164 -7.47 4.10 -6.64
C PRO A 164 -6.14 3.80 -5.95
N PRO A 165 -5.21 4.78 -5.88
CA PRO A 165 -4.02 4.64 -5.06
C PRO A 165 -4.36 4.27 -3.60
N GLY A 166 -3.58 3.38 -3.01
CA GLY A 166 -3.87 2.86 -1.68
C GLY A 166 -3.08 1.61 -1.31
N PHE A 167 -3.42 1.06 -0.14
CA PHE A 167 -2.78 -0.12 0.45
C PHE A 167 -3.75 -1.29 0.41
N TYR A 168 -3.35 -2.39 -0.23
CA TYR A 168 -4.25 -3.50 -0.51
C TYR A 168 -3.66 -4.83 -0.08
N LYS A 169 -4.55 -5.73 0.33
CA LYS A 169 -4.23 -7.10 0.67
C LYS A 169 -5.15 -8.06 -0.07
N ILE A 170 -4.56 -9.09 -0.65
CA ILE A 170 -5.25 -10.22 -1.23
C ILE A 170 -5.14 -11.37 -0.24
N THR A 171 -6.28 -11.94 0.14
CA THR A 171 -6.35 -13.17 0.93
C THR A 171 -6.86 -14.30 0.03
N ILE A 172 -6.10 -15.38 -0.07
CA ILE A 172 -6.41 -16.51 -0.94
C ILE A 172 -6.58 -17.75 -0.08
N HIS A 173 -7.81 -18.22 0.01
CA HIS A 173 -8.14 -19.47 0.68
C HIS A 173 -8.05 -20.62 -0.33
N LEU A 174 -7.21 -21.62 -0.04
CA LEU A 174 -7.11 -22.83 -0.85
C LEU A 174 -8.08 -23.90 -0.33
N HIS A 175 -8.57 -24.76 -1.22
CA HIS A 175 -9.35 -25.92 -0.79
C HIS A 175 -8.50 -26.86 0.09
N LYS A 176 -8.91 -27.03 1.36
CA LYS A 176 -8.24 -27.91 2.36
C LYS A 176 -6.73 -27.64 2.43
N GLY A 177 -6.34 -26.37 2.43
CA GLY A 177 -4.94 -25.96 2.37
C GLY A 177 -4.67 -24.68 3.15
N PRO A 178 -3.42 -24.18 3.11
CA PRO A 178 -3.08 -22.95 3.78
C PRO A 178 -3.79 -21.74 3.16
N THR A 179 -3.82 -20.65 3.92
CA THR A 179 -4.26 -19.35 3.41
C THR A 179 -3.04 -18.52 3.03
N HIS A 180 -3.00 -18.06 1.79
CA HIS A 180 -1.96 -17.16 1.32
C HIS A 180 -2.41 -15.71 1.43
N TYR A 181 -1.45 -14.84 1.69
CA TYR A 181 -1.64 -13.40 1.74
C TYR A 181 -0.63 -12.75 0.81
N LEU A 182 -1.11 -11.80 0.00
CA LEU A 182 -0.29 -10.93 -0.82
C LEU A 182 -0.64 -9.48 -0.50
N GLN A 183 0.35 -8.70 -0.10
CA GLN A 183 0.20 -7.27 0.13
C GLN A 183 0.84 -6.50 -1.01
N PHE A 184 0.14 -5.47 -1.47
CA PHE A 184 0.61 -4.60 -2.54
C PHE A 184 0.13 -3.17 -2.34
N ILE A 185 0.86 -2.24 -2.93
CA ILE A 185 0.50 -0.82 -2.98
C ILE A 185 0.08 -0.49 -4.40
N LYS A 186 -1.04 0.19 -4.57
CA LYS A 186 -1.35 0.95 -5.79
C LYS A 186 -0.81 2.35 -5.58
N ALA A 187 0.24 2.73 -6.30
CA ALA A 187 0.84 4.04 -6.11
C ALA A 187 0.05 5.12 -6.85
N PHE A 188 0.32 6.38 -6.52
CA PHE A 188 -0.08 7.51 -7.36
C PHE A 188 0.69 7.48 -8.69
N PRO A 189 0.14 8.04 -9.78
CA PRO A 189 0.80 8.05 -11.10
C PRO A 189 2.13 8.81 -11.15
N TYR A 190 2.32 9.76 -10.23
CA TYR A 190 3.51 10.60 -10.18
C TYR A 190 4.17 10.61 -8.80
N ILE A 191 5.49 10.73 -8.83
CA ILE A 191 6.37 11.13 -7.73
C ILE A 191 6.52 12.65 -7.79
N VAL A 192 6.43 13.32 -6.65
CA VAL A 192 6.55 14.77 -6.48
C VAL A 192 7.88 15.10 -5.81
N GLU A 193 8.85 15.59 -6.57
CA GLU A 193 10.18 15.95 -6.05
C GLU A 193 10.26 17.46 -5.82
N PHE A 194 10.41 17.87 -4.55
CA PHE A 194 10.55 19.29 -4.21
C PHE A 194 11.95 19.81 -4.54
N GLN A 195 12.01 21.03 -5.09
CA GLN A 195 13.26 21.73 -5.39
C GLN A 195 13.49 22.85 -4.36
N GLY A 196 14.62 22.78 -3.64
CA GLY A 196 15.00 23.81 -2.68
C GLY A 196 13.97 23.99 -1.56
N ASN A 197 13.62 25.25 -1.25
CA ASN A 197 12.67 25.58 -0.18
C ASN A 197 11.21 25.40 -0.65
N MET A 198 10.76 24.15 -0.79
CA MET A 198 9.36 23.66 -0.85
C MET A 198 8.31 24.47 -1.66
N GLY A 199 8.73 25.26 -2.65
CA GLY A 199 7.82 26.11 -3.46
C GLY A 199 7.72 25.70 -4.93
N SER A 200 8.73 25.01 -5.46
CA SER A 200 8.74 24.44 -6.80
C SER A 200 8.96 22.93 -6.72
N TYR A 201 8.33 22.17 -7.62
CA TYR A 201 8.45 20.72 -7.66
C TYR A 201 8.53 20.20 -9.09
N GLN A 202 9.07 18.99 -9.25
CA GLN A 202 9.07 18.23 -10.48
C GLN A 202 8.22 16.97 -10.34
N LEU A 203 7.61 16.56 -11.45
CA LEU A 203 6.80 15.36 -11.52
C LEU A 203 7.50 14.30 -12.35
N HIS A 204 7.66 13.12 -11.77
CA HIS A 204 8.20 11.94 -12.44
C HIS A 204 7.13 10.86 -12.45
N ARG A 205 7.01 10.10 -13.54
CA ARG A 205 6.11 8.93 -13.54
C ARG A 205 6.59 7.94 -12.49
N THR A 206 5.65 7.44 -11.69
CA THR A 206 5.93 6.32 -10.80
C THR A 206 6.13 5.06 -11.65
N LEU A 207 7.26 4.37 -11.47
CA LEU A 207 7.62 3.18 -12.22
C LEU A 207 8.01 2.06 -11.24
N TYR A 208 7.55 0.84 -11.50
CA TYR A 208 7.90 -0.40 -10.79
C TYR A 208 8.06 -1.56 -11.78
#